data_AF-A0A1F5AFG1-F1
#
_entry.id   AF-A0A1F5AFG1-F1
#
_cell.length_a   1.000
_cell.length_b   1.000
_cell.length_c   1.000
_cell.angle_alpha   90.00
_cell.angle_beta   90.00
_cell.angle_gamma   90.00
#
_symmetry.space_group_name_H-M   'P 1'
#
loop_
_entity.id
_entity.type
_entity.pdbx_description
1 polymer ?
#
loop_
_entity_poly.entity_id
_entity_poly.type
_entity_poly.pdbx_seq_one_letter_code
_entity_poly.pdbx_strand_id
1 'polypeptide(L)'
;MLNKHGFYDSRWHKSKTFKNKFERKYINSDLVVNDHATGLMWQHVASSDRKTFDDARNWIENLNQKGYAGYHDWRLPTLEEGASLIESSKKNFYLYIDPLFIGIQENMWTGDQYGPFDAWVVYFDEGNIVSIPLFDDAYVRVVRSEN
;
A
#
# COMPACT_ATOMS: atom_id res chain seq x y z
N MET A 1 16.41 6.27 0.01
CA MET A 1 15.19 5.56 -0.38
C MET A 1 14.54 6.16 -1.64
N LEU A 2 13.73 7.21 -1.52
CA LEU A 2 12.98 7.81 -2.64
C LEU A 2 13.86 8.21 -3.85
N ASN A 3 15.06 8.74 -3.59
CA ASN A 3 16.02 9.13 -4.63
C ASN A 3 16.65 7.95 -5.38
N LYS A 4 16.76 6.77 -4.76
CA LYS A 4 17.42 5.61 -5.36
C LYS A 4 16.53 4.97 -6.45
N HIS A 5 15.21 5.04 -6.27
CA HIS A 5 14.24 4.41 -7.17
C HIS A 5 13.43 5.41 -8.00
N GLY A 6 13.58 6.72 -7.75
CA GLY A 6 12.84 7.74 -8.49
C GLY A 6 11.33 7.70 -8.19
N PHE A 7 10.97 7.46 -6.93
CA PHE A 7 9.58 7.52 -6.50
C PHE A 7 9.11 8.99 -6.42
N TYR A 8 7.86 9.21 -6.80
CA TYR A 8 7.20 10.51 -6.69
C TYR A 8 6.91 10.82 -5.22
N ASP A 9 7.06 12.08 -4.86
CA ASP A 9 6.56 12.65 -3.62
C ASP A 9 6.17 14.11 -3.89
N SER A 10 4.95 14.48 -3.54
CA SER A 10 4.41 15.81 -3.85
C SER A 10 5.09 16.94 -3.08
N ARG A 11 5.81 16.67 -1.99
CA ARG A 11 6.54 17.67 -1.21
C ARG A 11 7.98 17.80 -1.71
N TRP A 12 8.63 16.67 -2.01
CA TRP A 12 10.07 16.64 -2.23
C TRP A 12 10.47 16.30 -3.68
N HIS A 13 9.78 15.38 -4.36
CA HIS A 13 10.20 14.79 -5.64
C HIS A 13 9.13 14.88 -6.75
N LYS A 14 8.66 16.10 -7.02
CA LYS A 14 7.55 16.38 -7.96
C LYS A 14 7.78 15.98 -9.44
N SER A 15 9.03 15.78 -9.84
CA SER A 15 9.41 15.45 -11.24
C SER A 15 9.67 13.96 -11.47
N LYS A 16 9.61 13.14 -10.41
CA LYS A 16 9.91 11.72 -10.48
C LYS A 16 8.65 10.92 -10.78
N THR A 17 8.82 9.83 -11.52
CA THR A 17 7.76 8.87 -11.82
C THR A 17 8.36 7.47 -11.80
N PHE A 18 7.72 6.59 -11.04
CA PHE A 18 7.94 5.17 -11.16
C PHE A 18 6.82 4.58 -12.01
N LYS A 19 7.16 3.63 -12.89
CA LYS A 19 6.19 2.99 -13.77
C LYS A 19 6.03 1.55 -13.35
N ASN A 20 5.00 1.30 -12.55
CA ASN A 20 4.55 -0.06 -12.26
C ASN A 20 4.03 -0.73 -13.54
N LYS A 21 3.95 -2.06 -13.50
CA LYS A 21 3.31 -2.86 -14.54
C LYS A 21 2.29 -3.76 -13.89
N PHE A 22 1.13 -3.19 -13.61
CA PHE A 22 0.04 -3.87 -12.91
C PHE A 22 -0.75 -4.81 -13.82
N GLU A 23 -1.08 -5.98 -13.28
CA GLU A 23 -2.02 -6.94 -13.87
C GLU A 23 -3.01 -7.38 -12.80
N ARG A 24 -4.31 -7.23 -13.08
CA ARG A 24 -5.37 -7.77 -12.22
C ARG A 24 -5.54 -9.26 -12.50
N LYS A 25 -5.60 -10.08 -11.45
CA LYS A 25 -5.76 -11.52 -11.56
C LYS A 25 -6.76 -12.06 -10.54
N TYR A 26 -7.50 -13.09 -10.92
CA TYR A 26 -8.30 -13.89 -9.99
C TYR A 26 -7.49 -15.11 -9.53
N ILE A 27 -7.42 -15.35 -8.23
CA ILE A 27 -6.84 -16.55 -7.62
C ILE A 27 -7.83 -17.07 -6.59
N ASN A 28 -8.33 -18.29 -6.77
CA ASN A 28 -9.33 -18.90 -5.88
C ASN A 28 -10.59 -18.02 -5.64
N SER A 29 -11.01 -17.28 -6.67
CA SER A 29 -12.11 -16.28 -6.63
C SER A 29 -11.79 -14.95 -5.93
N ASP A 30 -10.62 -14.81 -5.33
CA ASP A 30 -10.12 -13.54 -4.82
C ASP A 30 -9.41 -12.74 -5.90
N LEU A 31 -9.56 -11.42 -5.86
CA LEU A 31 -8.88 -10.49 -6.77
C LEU A 31 -7.57 -10.00 -6.17
N VAL A 32 -6.49 -10.11 -6.94
CA VAL A 32 -5.17 -9.56 -6.61
C VAL A 32 -4.67 -8.67 -7.75
N VAL A 33 -3.64 -7.87 -7.46
CA VAL A 33 -2.93 -7.05 -8.45
C VAL A 33 -1.45 -7.42 -8.42
N ASN A 34 -0.95 -8.03 -9.49
CA ASN A 34 0.46 -8.32 -9.66
C ASN A 34 1.16 -7.10 -10.23
N ASP A 35 2.26 -6.68 -9.62
CA ASP A 35 3.15 -5.66 -10.16
C ASP A 35 4.44 -6.28 -10.69
N HIS A 36 4.46 -6.48 -12.00
CA HIS A 36 5.60 -7.08 -12.71
C HIS A 36 6.86 -6.22 -12.65
N ALA A 37 6.77 -4.93 -12.31
CA ALA A 37 7.94 -4.06 -12.17
C ALA A 37 8.68 -4.28 -10.85
N THR A 38 7.98 -4.69 -9.80
CA THR A 38 8.52 -4.86 -8.45
C THR A 38 8.57 -6.32 -7.99
N GLY A 39 7.89 -7.23 -8.69
CA GLY A 39 7.76 -8.63 -8.27
C GLY A 39 6.86 -8.77 -7.04
N LEU A 40 5.93 -7.83 -6.86
CA LEU A 40 5.01 -7.81 -5.72
C LEU A 40 3.61 -8.17 -6.17
N MET A 41 2.86 -8.80 -5.27
CA MET A 41 1.44 -9.03 -5.42
C MET A 41 0.70 -8.26 -4.31
N TRP A 42 -0.31 -7.51 -4.71
CA TRP A 42 -1.09 -6.64 -3.84
C TRP A 42 -2.52 -7.13 -3.71
N GLN A 43 -3.10 -6.91 -2.54
CA GLN A 43 -4.55 -7.02 -2.38
C GLN A 43 -5.25 -5.99 -3.27
N HIS A 44 -6.27 -6.41 -4.01
CA HIS A 44 -6.98 -5.52 -4.96
C HIS A 44 -7.91 -4.52 -4.27
N VAL A 45 -8.62 -4.94 -3.23
CA VAL A 45 -9.54 -4.11 -2.43
C VAL A 45 -8.97 -3.94 -1.04
N ALA A 46 -8.74 -2.70 -0.60
CA ALA A 46 -8.23 -2.41 0.75
C ALA A 46 -9.26 -2.74 1.84
N SER A 47 -8.87 -2.55 3.11
CA SER A 47 -9.82 -2.56 4.23
C SER A 47 -10.96 -1.56 3.99
N SER A 48 -12.18 -1.93 4.40
CA SER A 48 -13.36 -1.06 4.29
C SER A 48 -13.33 0.12 5.28
N ASP A 49 -12.59 -0.06 6.36
CA ASP A 49 -12.46 0.85 7.49
C ASP A 49 -10.99 1.11 7.81
N ARG A 50 -10.71 2.26 8.42
CA ARG A 50 -9.39 2.59 8.95
C ARG A 50 -9.17 1.82 10.26
N LYS A 51 -7.92 1.51 10.56
CA LYS A 51 -7.52 0.72 11.72
C LYS A 51 -6.34 1.37 12.41
N THR A 52 -6.27 1.23 13.73
CA THR A 52 -5.02 1.47 14.46
C THR A 52 -3.92 0.55 13.95
N PHE A 53 -2.66 0.87 14.25
CA PHE A 53 -1.54 0.04 13.77
C PHE A 53 -1.62 -1.40 14.30
N ASP A 54 -2.01 -1.57 15.56
CA ASP A 54 -2.14 -2.89 16.18
C ASP A 54 -3.35 -3.66 15.64
N ASP A 55 -4.48 -2.98 15.42
CA ASP A 55 -5.66 -3.61 14.77
C ASP A 55 -5.37 -4.01 13.32
N ALA A 56 -4.55 -3.23 12.61
CA ALA A 56 -4.08 -3.59 11.28
C ALA A 56 -3.28 -4.91 11.31
N ARG A 57 -2.36 -5.09 12.26
CA ARG A 57 -1.61 -6.36 12.41
C ARG A 57 -2.55 -7.54 12.69
N ASN A 58 -3.46 -7.38 13.65
CA ASN A 58 -4.44 -8.42 13.99
C ASN A 58 -5.31 -8.80 12.78
N TRP A 59 -5.72 -7.81 11.99
CA TRP A 59 -6.50 -8.03 10.78
C TRP A 59 -5.72 -8.81 9.72
N ILE A 60 -4.43 -8.51 9.53
CA ILE A 60 -3.56 -9.24 8.59
C ILE A 60 -3.33 -10.68 9.06
N GLU A 61 -3.13 -10.91 10.36
CA GLU A 61 -3.03 -12.26 10.91
C GLU A 61 -4.30 -13.08 10.62
N ASN A 62 -5.48 -12.48 10.79
CA ASN A 62 -6.74 -13.14 10.45
C ASN A 62 -6.89 -13.41 8.95
N LEU A 63 -6.46 -12.46 8.10
CA LEU A 63 -6.45 -12.62 6.65
C LEU A 63 -5.55 -13.80 6.23
N ASN A 64 -4.37 -13.89 6.83
CA ASN A 64 -3.44 -14.98 6.62
C ASN A 64 -3.99 -16.30 7.13
N GLN A 65 -4.63 -16.36 8.30
CA GLN A 65 -5.27 -17.60 8.78
C GLN A 65 -6.34 -18.12 7.82
N LYS A 66 -7.06 -17.22 7.15
CA LYS A 66 -8.08 -17.56 6.14
C LYS A 66 -7.49 -17.98 4.79
N GLY A 67 -6.22 -17.73 4.53
CA GLY A 67 -5.57 -18.08 3.27
C GLY A 67 -6.09 -17.26 2.09
N TYR A 68 -6.22 -15.94 2.25
CA TYR A 68 -6.69 -15.05 1.18
C TYR A 68 -5.93 -15.27 -0.14
N ALA A 69 -6.66 -15.47 -1.24
CA ALA A 69 -6.11 -15.83 -2.54
C ALA A 69 -5.22 -17.10 -2.53
N GLY A 70 -5.39 -17.99 -1.53
CA GLY A 70 -4.57 -19.18 -1.34
C GLY A 70 -3.20 -18.94 -0.66
N TYR A 71 -2.97 -17.75 -0.11
CA TYR A 71 -1.69 -17.35 0.49
C TYR A 71 -1.84 -16.97 1.97
N HIS A 72 -0.76 -17.18 2.72
CA HIS A 72 -0.69 -17.02 4.18
C HIS A 72 0.46 -16.10 4.64
N ASP A 73 1.14 -15.45 3.70
CA ASP A 73 2.34 -14.62 3.88
C ASP A 73 2.09 -13.15 3.57
N TRP A 74 0.83 -12.70 3.63
CA TRP A 74 0.47 -11.30 3.45
C TRP A 74 1.02 -10.45 4.60
N ARG A 75 1.50 -9.25 4.28
CA ARG A 75 2.05 -8.31 5.25
C ARG A 75 1.71 -6.87 4.90
N LEU A 76 1.95 -5.95 5.84
CA LEU A 76 2.04 -4.53 5.50
C LEU A 76 3.19 -4.32 4.49
N PRO A 77 3.05 -3.37 3.56
CA PRO A 77 4.14 -3.01 2.67
C PRO A 77 5.24 -2.30 3.44
N THR A 78 6.49 -2.40 2.99
CA THR A 78 7.51 -1.45 3.43
C THR A 78 7.17 -0.05 2.90
N LEU A 79 7.82 0.97 3.44
CA LEU A 79 7.67 2.34 2.98
C LEU A 79 8.08 2.48 1.51
N GLU A 80 9.14 1.80 1.06
CA GLU A 80 9.53 1.74 -0.35
C GLU A 80 8.43 1.18 -1.24
N GLU A 81 7.86 0.05 -0.84
CA GLU A 81 6.82 -0.64 -1.61
C GLU A 81 5.56 0.23 -1.68
N GLY A 82 5.16 0.83 -0.55
CA GLY A 82 4.03 1.75 -0.49
C GLY A 82 4.25 3.00 -1.34
N ALA A 83 5.44 3.62 -1.26
CA ALA A 83 5.81 4.78 -2.06
C ALA A 83 5.81 4.48 -3.56
N SER A 84 6.07 3.24 -3.95
CA SER A 84 6.02 2.82 -5.36
C SER A 84 4.61 2.86 -5.97
N LEU A 85 3.56 2.90 -5.13
CA LEU A 85 2.17 3.03 -5.59
C LEU A 85 1.74 4.48 -5.84
N ILE A 86 2.54 5.46 -5.40
CA ILE A 86 2.17 6.88 -5.54
C ILE A 86 2.38 7.32 -6.98
N GLU A 87 1.28 7.74 -7.59
CA GLU A 87 1.27 8.30 -8.94
C GLU A 87 1.68 9.77 -8.94
N SER A 88 2.24 10.25 -10.06
CA SER A 88 2.62 11.68 -10.20
C SER A 88 1.45 12.61 -10.49
N SER A 89 0.26 12.05 -10.72
CA SER A 89 -0.98 12.78 -10.94
C SER A 89 -2.15 11.99 -10.36
N LYS A 90 -3.24 12.69 -10.07
CA LYS A 90 -4.45 12.07 -9.54
C LYS A 90 -5.13 11.26 -10.66
N LYS A 91 -5.28 9.95 -10.46
CA LYS A 91 -5.82 9.01 -11.47
C LYS A 91 -7.10 8.31 -11.03
N ASN A 92 -7.32 8.14 -9.73
CA ASN A 92 -8.43 7.35 -9.19
C ASN A 92 -9.19 8.16 -8.13
N PHE A 93 -10.40 8.63 -8.43
CA PHE A 93 -11.21 9.47 -7.52
C PHE A 93 -10.45 10.63 -6.86
N TYR A 94 -9.66 11.38 -7.64
CA TYR A 94 -8.80 12.47 -7.13
C TYR A 94 -7.67 12.03 -6.19
N LEU A 95 -7.29 10.76 -6.22
CA LEU A 95 -6.14 10.20 -5.50
C LEU A 95 -4.98 9.89 -6.46
N TYR A 96 -3.75 10.03 -5.95
CA TYR A 96 -2.47 9.70 -6.56
C TYR A 96 -2.18 8.18 -6.49
N ILE A 97 -3.10 7.36 -7.00
CA ILE A 97 -2.95 5.91 -7.09
C ILE A 97 -3.59 5.39 -8.38
N ASP A 98 -3.10 4.26 -8.90
CA ASP A 98 -3.64 3.64 -10.11
C ASP A 98 -5.11 3.20 -9.93
N PRO A 99 -5.99 3.39 -10.93
CA PRO A 99 -7.40 2.97 -10.89
C PRO A 99 -7.63 1.46 -10.71
N LEU A 100 -6.60 0.63 -10.89
CA LEU A 100 -6.68 -0.79 -10.57
C LEU A 100 -6.80 -1.07 -9.08
N PHE A 101 -6.51 -0.13 -8.20
CA PHE A 101 -6.77 -0.28 -6.77
C PHE A 101 -8.13 0.29 -6.42
N ILE A 102 -9.00 -0.55 -5.83
CA ILE A 102 -10.39 -0.16 -5.52
C ILE A 102 -10.54 0.09 -4.01
N GLY A 103 -11.42 1.04 -3.69
CA GLY A 103 -11.71 1.51 -2.33
C GLY A 103 -11.38 3.00 -2.16
N ILE A 104 -12.12 3.71 -1.32
CA ILE A 104 -11.71 5.06 -0.87
C ILE A 104 -10.57 4.84 0.11
N GLN A 105 -9.34 4.86 -0.41
CA GLN A 105 -8.13 4.67 0.37
C GLN A 105 -7.28 5.92 0.25
N GLU A 106 -7.65 6.94 1.03
CA GLU A 106 -6.94 8.23 1.04
C GLU A 106 -5.52 8.08 1.58
N ASN A 107 -5.29 7.10 2.45
CA ASN A 107 -3.99 6.78 3.00
C ASN A 107 -3.84 5.27 3.29
N MET A 108 -2.63 4.82 3.63
CA MET A 108 -2.34 3.43 3.94
C MET A 108 -1.18 3.30 4.91
N TRP A 109 -1.33 2.44 5.92
CA TRP A 109 -0.22 2.01 6.78
C TRP A 109 0.90 1.31 6.00
N THR A 110 2.14 1.61 6.35
CA THR A 110 3.31 0.79 6.01
C THR A 110 3.78 0.02 7.23
N GLY A 111 4.58 -1.02 7.05
CA GLY A 111 5.16 -1.81 8.14
C GLY A 111 6.34 -1.13 8.83
N ASP A 112 6.82 0.01 8.31
CA ASP A 112 8.01 0.66 8.79
C ASP A 112 7.69 1.66 9.92
N GLN A 113 8.22 1.37 11.11
CA GLN A 113 8.17 2.29 12.23
C GLN A 113 9.13 3.45 12.01
N TYR A 114 8.66 4.67 12.28
CA TYR A 114 9.49 5.86 12.28
C TYR A 114 10.15 6.07 13.66
N GLY A 115 9.41 5.75 14.72
CA GLY A 115 9.84 5.89 16.10
C GLY A 115 9.08 4.91 17.01
N PRO A 116 9.27 5.02 18.34
CA PRO A 116 8.64 4.09 19.29
C PRO A 116 7.11 4.17 19.31
N PHE A 117 6.53 5.28 18.86
CA PHE A 117 5.09 5.55 18.91
C PHE A 117 4.51 5.99 17.57
N ASP A 118 5.29 5.92 16.47
CA ASP A 118 4.88 6.38 15.15
C ASP A 118 5.31 5.40 14.05
N ALA A 119 4.49 5.28 13.01
CA ALA A 119 4.81 4.54 11.79
C ALA A 119 4.54 5.35 10.54
N TRP A 120 5.18 4.97 9.44
CA TRP A 120 5.01 5.63 8.17
C TRP A 120 3.70 5.24 7.49
N VAL A 121 3.11 6.23 6.82
CA VAL A 121 1.87 6.15 6.07
C VAL A 121 2.07 6.78 4.70
N VAL A 122 1.49 6.15 3.69
CA VAL A 122 1.37 6.71 2.34
C VAL A 122 0.05 7.46 2.26
N TYR A 123 0.07 8.74 1.89
CA TYR A 123 -1.13 9.56 1.64
C TYR A 123 -1.33 9.71 0.15
N PHE A 124 -2.37 9.07 -0.38
CA PHE A 124 -2.74 9.10 -1.79
C PHE A 124 -3.60 10.32 -2.14
N ASP A 125 -4.26 10.97 -1.20
CA ASP A 125 -4.96 12.24 -1.42
C ASP A 125 -3.99 13.41 -1.64
N GLU A 126 -2.86 13.39 -0.94
CA GLU A 126 -1.77 14.37 -1.05
C GLU A 126 -0.60 13.93 -1.95
N GLY A 127 -0.44 12.62 -2.19
CA GLY A 127 0.65 12.07 -3.01
C GLY A 127 2.02 12.14 -2.33
N ASN A 128 2.09 11.88 -1.02
CA ASN A 128 3.32 11.94 -0.24
C ASN A 128 3.35 10.86 0.85
N ILE A 129 4.46 10.82 1.60
CA ILE A 129 4.62 9.97 2.77
C ILE A 129 4.79 10.83 4.04
N VAL A 130 4.19 10.38 5.13
CA VAL A 130 4.30 11.03 6.46
C VAL A 130 4.28 9.97 7.54
N SER A 131 4.82 10.27 8.71
CA SER A 131 4.65 9.43 9.91
C SER A 131 3.49 9.94 10.75
N ILE A 132 2.66 9.04 11.28
CA ILE A 132 1.59 9.36 12.23
C ILE A 132 1.66 8.43 13.46
N PRO A 133 1.05 8.81 14.60
CA PRO A 133 1.04 7.98 15.80
C PRO A 133 0.38 6.61 15.61
N LEU A 134 0.88 5.57 16.30
CA LEU A 134 0.38 4.18 16.17
C LEU A 134 -1.08 4.00 16.60
N PHE A 135 -1.62 4.93 17.39
CA PHE A 135 -3.00 4.94 17.86
C PHE A 135 -3.96 5.73 16.96
N ASP A 136 -3.45 6.42 15.93
CA ASP A 136 -4.31 6.97 14.88
C ASP A 136 -4.74 5.85 13.93
N ASP A 137 -5.70 6.14 13.04
CA ASP A 137 -6.23 5.17 12.11
C ASP A 137 -5.72 5.39 10.68
N ALA A 138 -5.37 4.34 9.95
CA ALA A 138 -5.17 4.38 8.50
C ALA A 138 -5.74 3.11 7.85
N TYR A 139 -5.96 3.14 6.54
CA TYR A 139 -6.41 1.94 5.84
C TYR A 139 -5.29 0.91 5.73
N VAL A 140 -5.68 -0.34 5.48
CA VAL A 140 -4.76 -1.46 5.30
C VAL A 140 -4.91 -2.01 3.89
N ARG A 141 -3.79 -2.16 3.20
CA ARG A 141 -3.68 -2.97 1.97
C ARG A 141 -2.43 -3.81 2.10
N VAL A 142 -2.59 -5.11 1.92
CA VAL A 142 -1.48 -6.04 2.09
C VAL A 142 -0.74 -6.28 0.80
N VAL A 143 0.53 -6.64 0.95
CA VAL A 143 1.43 -7.06 -0.11
C VAL A 143 2.08 -8.38 0.25
N ARG A 144 2.51 -9.12 -0.76
CA ARG A 144 3.42 -10.26 -0.65
C ARG A 144 4.42 -10.23 -1.81
N SER A 145 5.56 -10.88 -1.62
CA SER A 145 6.57 -11.05 -2.67
C SER A 145 6.21 -12.26 -3.54
N GLU A 146 6.31 -12.13 -4.85
CA GLU A 146 6.31 -13.28 -5.75
C GLU A 146 7.72 -13.89 -5.78
N ASN A 147 7.82 -15.19 -5.46
CA ASN A 147 9.08 -15.95 -5.56
C ASN A 147 9.37 -16.34 -7.00
#